data_AF-A0A8I1WKQ8-F1
#
_entry.id   AF-A0A8I1WKQ8-F1
#
_cell.length_a   1.000
_cell.length_b   1.000
_cell.length_c   1.000
_cell.angle_alpha   90.00
_cell.angle_beta   90.00
_cell.angle_gamma   90.00
#
_symmetry.space_group_name_H-M   'P 1'
#
loop_
_entity.id
_entity.type
_entity.pdbx_description
1 polymer ?
#
loop_
_entity_poly.entity_id
_entity_poly.type
_entity_poly.pdbx_seq_one_letter_code
_entity_poly.pdbx_strand_id
1 'polypeptide(L)'
;MKKVFAIVLSIIMTMSVMLGCSNDKKETPPASQQTKTVQSAETVSNQQSAANQKNEKIKVKDKQEKKQYGQQQGANQSQPAPDSTAKVAVEKGKAYTDKDHVAAYIHVYKTLPPNYITKGQANKLGWKTKGTLDKVAPGKSIGGDRFGNYEKILPDKPGRTWKECDIDYVRGNRNAKRICFSNDGLIYYSGSHYRDFERLY
;
A
#
# COMPACT_ATOMS: atom_id res chain seq x y z
N MET A 1 -3.42 -52.25 -11.16
CA MET A 1 -3.82 -53.31 -10.20
C MET A 1 -3.97 -52.70 -8.80
N LYS A 2 -4.78 -53.30 -7.92
CA LYS A 2 -5.14 -52.73 -6.60
C LYS A 2 -4.13 -53.15 -5.52
N LYS A 3 -3.69 -52.21 -4.67
CA LYS A 3 -3.24 -52.50 -3.30
C LYS A 3 -3.74 -51.39 -2.37
N VAL A 4 -4.85 -51.68 -1.70
CA VAL A 4 -5.38 -50.86 -0.61
C VAL A 4 -4.78 -51.42 0.68
N PHE A 5 -4.18 -50.57 1.51
CA PHE A 5 -3.90 -50.90 2.91
C PHE A 5 -4.82 -50.06 3.78
N ALA A 6 -5.58 -50.73 4.63
CA ALA A 6 -6.64 -50.14 5.42
C ALA A 6 -6.24 -50.02 6.90
N ILE A 7 -6.64 -48.90 7.49
CA ILE A 7 -7.23 -48.79 8.84
C ILE A 7 -6.53 -49.60 9.96
N VAL A 8 -5.86 -48.87 10.85
CA VAL A 8 -5.88 -49.20 12.28
C VAL A 8 -6.56 -48.03 13.00
N LEU A 9 -7.69 -48.31 13.66
CA LEU A 9 -8.54 -47.35 14.34
C LEU A 9 -8.84 -47.87 15.76
N SER A 10 -8.23 -47.28 16.80
CA SER A 10 -8.64 -47.45 18.21
C SER A 10 -7.99 -46.36 19.07
N ILE A 11 -8.71 -45.28 19.46
CA ILE A 11 -9.36 -45.02 20.78
C ILE A 11 -8.35 -44.66 21.91
N ILE A 12 -8.81 -43.85 22.88
CA ILE A 12 -8.12 -43.38 24.12
C ILE A 12 -7.11 -42.22 23.88
N MET A 13 -7.15 -41.07 24.58
CA MET A 13 -7.90 -40.67 25.79
C MET A 13 -8.49 -39.26 25.69
N THR A 14 -9.66 -39.05 26.30
CA THR A 14 -10.19 -37.71 26.62
C THR A 14 -9.82 -37.33 28.06
N MET A 15 -9.18 -36.18 28.29
CA MET A 15 -9.46 -35.24 29.40
C MET A 15 -8.37 -34.18 29.56
N SER A 16 -8.78 -32.90 29.60
CA SER A 16 -8.38 -31.88 30.60
C SER A 16 -8.75 -30.48 30.10
N VAL A 17 -9.98 -30.04 30.38
CA VAL A 17 -10.33 -28.62 30.34
C VAL A 17 -10.07 -28.04 31.73
N MET A 18 -9.14 -27.09 31.84
CA MET A 18 -8.89 -26.34 33.07
C MET A 18 -9.27 -24.88 32.86
N LEU A 19 -10.45 -24.49 33.35
CA LEU A 19 -10.69 -23.09 33.71
C LEU A 19 -10.19 -22.89 35.14
N GLY A 20 -9.27 -21.96 35.33
CA GLY A 20 -8.86 -21.45 36.64
C GLY A 20 -9.16 -19.96 36.71
N CYS A 21 -10.01 -19.55 37.65
CA CYS A 21 -10.37 -18.15 37.89
C CYS A 21 -9.91 -17.71 39.27
N SER A 22 -9.67 -16.40 39.42
CA SER A 22 -9.48 -15.71 40.71
C SER A 22 -8.18 -16.08 41.45
N ASN A 23 -7.61 -15.20 42.29
CA ASN A 23 -7.81 -13.76 42.48
C ASN A 23 -6.53 -13.23 43.14
N ASP A 24 -6.25 -11.93 42.99
CA ASP A 24 -5.71 -11.21 44.15
C ASP A 24 -6.15 -9.75 44.18
N LYS A 25 -6.56 -9.29 45.37
CA LYS A 25 -6.97 -7.91 45.64
C LYS A 25 -5.87 -7.26 46.46
N LYS A 26 -5.62 -5.96 46.22
CA LYS A 26 -5.33 -5.07 47.35
C LYS A 26 -5.94 -3.69 47.12
N GLU A 27 -6.34 -3.09 48.23
CA GLU A 27 -7.27 -1.96 48.25
C GLU A 27 -6.56 -0.63 48.61
N THR A 28 -7.17 0.45 48.11
CA THR A 28 -7.28 1.85 48.61
C THR A 28 -7.01 2.11 50.11
N PRO A 29 -6.89 3.37 50.63
CA PRO A 29 -7.30 4.69 50.07
C PRO A 29 -6.24 5.84 50.28
N PRO A 30 -6.55 7.08 50.76
CA PRO A 30 -7.08 8.26 50.04
C PRO A 30 -6.24 9.57 50.17
N ALA A 31 -6.69 10.68 49.55
CA ALA A 31 -6.67 12.10 50.04
C ALA A 31 -5.31 12.79 50.43
N SER A 32 -5.13 14.12 50.50
CA SER A 32 -5.84 15.31 49.95
C SER A 32 -5.04 16.61 50.18
N GLN A 33 -5.06 17.55 49.21
CA GLN A 33 -5.03 19.03 49.35
C GLN A 33 -3.97 19.82 50.21
N GLN A 34 -3.38 20.86 49.57
CA GLN A 34 -2.83 22.12 50.15
C GLN A 34 -1.47 22.01 50.95
N THR A 35 -0.62 23.06 51.16
CA THR A 35 -0.78 24.53 51.06
C THR A 35 0.56 25.34 50.83
N LYS A 36 0.52 26.43 50.03
CA LYS A 36 1.13 27.80 50.21
C LYS A 36 2.66 28.15 50.38
N THR A 37 3.16 29.02 49.47
CA THR A 37 4.14 30.17 49.62
C THR A 37 5.62 29.91 50.05
N VAL A 38 6.64 30.78 49.93
CA VAL A 38 6.81 32.26 49.68
C VAL A 38 7.94 32.57 48.63
N GLN A 39 8.21 33.85 48.30
CA GLN A 39 9.05 34.41 47.21
C GLN A 39 10.58 34.49 47.43
N SER A 40 11.35 34.69 46.33
CA SER A 40 12.42 35.73 46.08
C SER A 40 13.61 35.19 45.24
N ALA A 41 14.33 35.96 44.40
CA ALA A 41 14.01 37.20 43.66
C ALA A 41 15.04 37.43 42.50
N GLU A 42 14.57 37.95 41.35
CA GLU A 42 15.30 38.75 40.31
C GLU A 42 16.59 38.17 39.66
N THR A 43 17.09 38.55 38.48
CA THR A 43 16.74 39.49 37.37
C THR A 43 17.19 38.81 36.02
N VAL A 44 17.20 39.31 34.77
CA VAL A 44 16.97 40.60 34.06
C VAL A 44 16.39 40.29 32.65
N SER A 45 15.94 41.31 31.89
CA SER A 45 15.79 41.38 30.40
C SER A 45 15.00 40.26 29.67
N ASN A 46 13.76 40.39 29.20
CA ASN A 46 13.08 41.46 28.43
C ASN A 46 13.54 41.63 26.96
N GLN A 47 12.69 41.23 26.00
CA GLN A 47 12.21 42.12 24.94
C GLN A 47 10.90 41.59 24.31
N GLN A 48 10.06 42.50 23.81
CA GLN A 48 8.69 42.24 23.37
C GLN A 48 8.54 42.30 21.83
N SER A 49 7.47 41.68 21.31
CA SER A 49 6.81 42.13 20.09
C SER A 49 5.29 42.14 20.31
N ALA A 50 4.67 43.31 20.30
CA ALA A 50 3.23 43.52 20.51
C ALA A 50 2.48 43.75 19.18
N ALA A 51 1.16 43.97 19.26
CA ALA A 51 0.23 43.82 18.14
C ALA A 51 -0.19 45.13 17.43
N ASN A 52 -1.00 44.93 16.38
CA ASN A 52 -2.05 45.80 15.81
C ASN A 52 -1.74 46.79 14.64
N GLN A 53 -2.31 46.42 13.49
CA GLN A 53 -3.32 47.18 12.72
C GLN A 53 -3.19 48.71 12.56
N LYS A 54 -3.18 49.18 11.29
CA LYS A 54 -4.43 49.62 10.61
C LYS A 54 -4.28 49.78 9.09
N ASN A 55 -5.43 49.95 8.42
CA ASN A 55 -5.58 49.98 6.96
C ASN A 55 -5.27 51.35 6.34
N GLU A 56 -4.94 51.35 5.05
CA GLU A 56 -5.57 52.32 4.12
C GLU A 56 -5.98 51.64 2.79
N LYS A 57 -6.61 52.39 1.87
CA LYS A 57 -7.75 51.88 1.08
C LYS A 57 -7.81 52.44 -0.35
N ILE A 58 -7.78 51.57 -1.36
CA ILE A 58 -8.09 51.91 -2.77
C ILE A 58 -9.12 50.91 -3.34
N LYS A 59 -10.12 51.43 -4.08
CA LYS A 59 -11.14 50.65 -4.80
C LYS A 59 -10.78 50.52 -6.28
N VAL A 60 -10.98 49.35 -6.90
CA VAL A 60 -11.47 49.23 -8.29
C VAL A 60 -12.52 48.11 -8.36
N LYS A 61 -13.41 48.20 -9.35
CA LYS A 61 -14.70 47.51 -9.49
C LYS A 61 -14.62 46.05 -9.98
N ASP A 62 -15.63 45.28 -9.56
CA ASP A 62 -16.45 44.34 -10.32
C ASP A 62 -15.87 43.67 -11.59
N LYS A 63 -15.86 42.34 -11.58
CA LYS A 63 -16.86 41.54 -12.34
C LYS A 63 -16.94 40.09 -11.85
N GLN A 64 -18.15 39.56 -11.79
CA GLN A 64 -18.41 38.13 -11.59
C GLN A 64 -18.51 37.44 -12.95
N GLU A 65 -17.79 36.34 -13.16
CA GLU A 65 -18.13 35.35 -14.20
C GLU A 65 -18.29 33.97 -13.56
N LYS A 66 -19.53 33.47 -13.52
CA LYS A 66 -19.79 32.03 -13.36
C LYS A 66 -19.37 31.34 -14.65
N LYS A 67 -18.48 30.34 -14.58
CA LYS A 67 -18.26 29.43 -15.72
C LYS A 67 -18.92 28.08 -15.46
N GLN A 68 -20.07 27.96 -16.11
CA GLN A 68 -20.99 26.82 -16.12
C GLN A 68 -20.30 25.62 -16.78
N TYR A 69 -20.24 24.49 -16.08
CA TYR A 69 -19.65 23.26 -16.61
C TYR A 69 -20.64 22.61 -17.60
N GLY A 70 -20.46 22.91 -18.88
CA GLY A 70 -21.32 22.40 -19.95
C GLY A 70 -21.14 20.90 -20.18
N GLN A 71 -22.24 20.18 -20.37
CA GLN A 71 -22.20 18.81 -20.88
C GLN A 71 -21.82 18.83 -22.36
N GLN A 72 -20.78 18.10 -22.75
CA GLN A 72 -20.55 17.72 -24.15
C GLN A 72 -20.20 16.23 -24.22
N GLN A 73 -21.07 15.47 -24.88
CA GLN A 73 -20.85 14.07 -25.20
C GLN A 73 -19.94 14.00 -26.43
N GLY A 74 -18.69 13.56 -26.24
CA GLY A 74 -17.74 13.31 -27.32
C GLY A 74 -17.45 11.82 -27.44
N ALA A 75 -18.08 11.14 -28.40
CA ALA A 75 -17.84 9.72 -28.66
C ALA A 75 -16.50 9.53 -29.40
N ASN A 76 -15.38 9.58 -28.66
CA ASN A 76 -14.06 9.28 -29.22
C ASN A 76 -13.81 7.77 -29.21
N GLN A 77 -13.77 7.16 -30.40
CA GLN A 77 -13.47 5.74 -30.57
C GLN A 77 -11.98 5.49 -30.28
N SER A 78 -11.68 4.93 -29.12
CA SER A 78 -10.33 4.42 -28.80
C SER A 78 -9.97 3.27 -29.74
N GLN A 79 -9.34 3.59 -30.88
CA GLN A 79 -8.72 2.59 -31.74
C GLN A 79 -7.74 1.75 -30.90
N PRO A 80 -7.68 0.41 -31.10
CA PRO A 80 -6.75 -0.43 -30.36
C PRO A 80 -5.31 -0.01 -30.68
N ALA A 81 -4.46 0.06 -29.66
CA ALA A 81 -3.02 0.23 -29.83
C ALA A 81 -2.45 -0.91 -30.68
N PRO A 82 -1.41 -0.67 -31.50
CA PRO A 82 -0.88 -1.66 -32.43
C PRO A 82 -0.38 -2.91 -31.70
N ASP A 83 -0.74 -4.07 -32.25
CA ASP A 83 -0.37 -5.37 -31.70
C ASP A 83 1.16 -5.57 -31.78
N SER A 84 1.81 -5.56 -30.63
CA SER A 84 3.27 -5.76 -30.50
C SER A 84 3.59 -7.25 -30.40
N THR A 85 3.21 -8.02 -31.44
CA THR A 85 3.16 -9.50 -31.42
C THR A 85 4.50 -10.23 -31.31
N ALA A 86 5.60 -9.52 -31.00
CA ALA A 86 6.84 -10.11 -30.53
C ALA A 86 6.65 -10.65 -29.10
N LYS A 87 6.03 -11.82 -28.97
CA LYS A 87 5.59 -12.41 -27.70
C LYS A 87 6.77 -12.70 -26.78
N VAL A 88 7.04 -11.78 -25.83
CA VAL A 88 8.19 -11.81 -24.92
C VAL A 88 8.33 -13.17 -24.24
N ALA A 89 9.49 -13.79 -24.42
CA ALA A 89 9.83 -15.09 -23.87
C ALA A 89 10.22 -14.95 -22.39
N VAL A 90 9.68 -15.84 -21.55
CA VAL A 90 9.95 -15.86 -20.10
C VAL A 90 10.12 -17.30 -19.63
N GLU A 91 11.19 -17.55 -18.89
CA GLU A 91 11.45 -18.83 -18.21
C GLU A 91 10.93 -18.82 -16.76
N LYS A 92 10.24 -19.89 -16.36
CA LYS A 92 9.74 -20.09 -14.99
C LYS A 92 10.89 -20.13 -13.99
N GLY A 93 10.82 -19.31 -12.94
CA GLY A 93 11.83 -19.27 -11.89
C GLY A 93 13.04 -18.35 -12.16
N LYS A 94 13.16 -17.74 -13.34
CA LYS A 94 14.07 -16.59 -13.52
C LYS A 94 13.49 -15.35 -12.85
N ALA A 95 14.38 -14.47 -12.39
CA ALA A 95 14.03 -13.15 -11.86
C ALA A 95 13.87 -12.14 -13.01
N TYR A 96 12.86 -11.27 -12.91
CA TYR A 96 12.60 -10.16 -13.84
C TYR A 96 12.15 -8.92 -13.07
N THR A 97 12.38 -7.73 -13.60
CA THR A 97 12.01 -6.45 -12.95
C THR A 97 11.43 -5.41 -13.91
N ASP A 98 11.66 -5.55 -15.21
CA ASP A 98 11.18 -4.65 -16.26
C ASP A 98 9.68 -4.86 -16.59
N LYS A 99 9.06 -3.90 -17.29
CA LYS A 99 7.63 -3.93 -17.61
C LYS A 99 7.23 -5.23 -18.31
N ASP A 100 7.94 -5.59 -19.36
CA ASP A 100 7.42 -6.51 -20.37
C ASP A 100 7.65 -7.97 -19.98
N HIS A 101 8.81 -8.31 -19.43
CA HIS A 101 9.02 -9.67 -18.90
C HIS A 101 8.23 -9.93 -17.61
N VAL A 102 8.04 -8.94 -16.72
CA VAL A 102 7.19 -9.13 -15.52
C VAL A 102 5.72 -9.32 -15.93
N ALA A 103 5.22 -8.54 -16.89
CA ALA A 103 3.88 -8.72 -17.45
C ALA A 103 3.72 -10.11 -18.09
N ALA A 104 4.64 -10.51 -18.96
CA ALA A 104 4.63 -11.81 -19.62
C ALA A 104 4.72 -12.97 -18.61
N TYR A 105 5.55 -12.86 -17.57
CA TYR A 105 5.67 -13.87 -16.52
C TYR A 105 4.37 -14.03 -15.72
N ILE A 106 3.72 -12.93 -15.33
CA ILE A 106 2.40 -12.97 -14.68
C ILE A 106 1.36 -13.57 -15.64
N HIS A 107 1.37 -13.20 -16.91
CA HIS A 107 0.44 -13.72 -17.92
C HIS A 107 0.58 -15.24 -18.09
N VAL A 108 1.80 -15.76 -18.21
CA VAL A 108 2.08 -17.18 -18.47
C VAL A 108 1.94 -18.04 -17.20
N TYR A 109 2.51 -17.61 -16.08
CA TYR A 109 2.61 -18.43 -14.86
C TYR A 109 1.61 -18.08 -13.76
N LYS A 110 0.76 -17.05 -13.96
CA LYS A 110 -0.27 -16.57 -13.01
C LYS A 110 0.25 -16.24 -11.61
N THR A 111 1.54 -15.90 -11.51
CA THR A 111 2.25 -15.55 -10.29
C THR A 111 3.41 -14.60 -10.61
N LEU A 112 4.04 -14.02 -9.59
CA LEU A 112 5.18 -13.12 -9.76
C LEU A 112 6.51 -13.87 -9.93
N PRO A 113 7.52 -13.25 -10.58
CA PRO A 113 8.90 -13.71 -10.53
C PRO A 113 9.43 -13.87 -9.07
N PRO A 114 10.36 -14.81 -8.79
CA PRO A 114 10.80 -15.15 -7.43
C PRO A 114 11.69 -14.10 -6.74
N ASN A 115 12.00 -12.98 -7.41
CA ASN A 115 12.57 -11.79 -6.81
C ASN A 115 11.51 -10.86 -6.15
N TYR A 116 10.22 -11.13 -6.31
CA TYR A 116 9.18 -10.37 -5.60
C TYR A 116 8.89 -10.90 -4.20
N ILE A 117 8.71 -9.98 -3.25
CA ILE A 117 8.21 -10.25 -1.90
C ILE A 117 7.13 -9.23 -1.53
N THR A 118 6.15 -9.62 -0.71
CA THR A 118 5.13 -8.69 -0.22
C THR A 118 5.72 -7.69 0.77
N LYS A 119 5.04 -6.55 0.98
CA LYS A 119 5.34 -5.62 2.08
C LYS A 119 5.40 -6.36 3.41
N GLY A 120 4.48 -7.30 3.64
CA GLY A 120 4.46 -8.15 4.84
C GLY A 120 5.71 -9.03 5.00
N GLN A 121 6.27 -9.56 3.91
CA GLN A 121 7.53 -10.32 3.93
C GLN A 121 8.73 -9.40 4.16
N ALA A 122 8.82 -8.28 3.44
CA ALA A 122 9.89 -7.28 3.63
C ALA A 122 9.92 -6.74 5.08
N ASN A 123 8.75 -6.45 5.67
CA ASN A 123 8.62 -5.99 7.05
C ASN A 123 9.13 -7.01 8.08
N LYS A 124 9.04 -8.31 7.78
CA LYS A 124 9.59 -9.42 8.60
C LYS A 124 11.11 -9.54 8.46
N LEU A 125 11.66 -9.27 7.28
CA LEU A 125 13.12 -9.21 7.04
C LEU A 125 13.79 -7.97 7.65
N GLY A 126 13.01 -7.02 8.19
CA GLY A 126 13.54 -5.82 8.85
C GLY A 126 13.34 -4.53 8.06
N TRP A 127 12.55 -4.52 6.98
CA TRP A 127 12.22 -3.29 6.25
C TRP A 127 11.33 -2.36 7.11
N LYS A 128 11.96 -1.50 7.91
CA LYS A 128 11.27 -0.48 8.74
C LYS A 128 11.32 0.92 8.13
N THR A 129 12.31 1.19 7.29
CA THR A 129 12.59 2.54 6.75
C THR A 129 12.38 2.55 5.24
N LYS A 130 11.67 3.56 4.72
CA LYS A 130 11.60 3.78 3.27
C LYS A 130 13.03 3.97 2.74
N GLY A 131 13.35 3.31 1.62
CA GLY A 131 14.68 3.42 1.02
C GLY A 131 15.72 2.38 1.45
N THR A 132 15.40 1.45 2.37
CA THR A 132 16.37 0.44 2.85
C THR A 132 16.08 -1.01 2.44
N LEU A 133 15.18 -1.24 1.47
CA LEU A 133 14.78 -2.60 1.07
C LEU A 133 15.99 -3.43 0.58
N ASP A 134 16.88 -2.83 -0.22
CA ASP A 134 18.10 -3.49 -0.72
C ASP A 134 19.11 -3.85 0.39
N LYS A 135 18.94 -3.35 1.62
CA LYS A 135 19.80 -3.70 2.78
C LYS A 135 19.30 -4.92 3.54
N VAL A 136 18.00 -5.19 3.49
CA VAL A 136 17.33 -6.27 4.24
C VAL A 136 16.82 -7.41 3.34
N ALA A 137 16.66 -7.13 2.05
CA ALA A 137 16.29 -8.09 1.03
C ALA A 137 17.03 -7.77 -0.29
N PRO A 138 18.36 -8.00 -0.38
CA PRO A 138 19.14 -7.73 -1.58
C PRO A 138 18.55 -8.42 -2.82
N GLY A 139 18.44 -7.68 -3.92
CA GLY A 139 17.89 -8.19 -5.18
C GLY A 139 16.38 -8.52 -5.14
N LYS A 140 15.62 -8.00 -4.15
CA LYS A 140 14.16 -8.17 -4.08
C LYS A 140 13.38 -6.88 -4.37
N SER A 141 12.20 -7.05 -4.96
CA SER A 141 11.23 -6.00 -5.28
C SER A 141 9.93 -6.20 -4.51
N ILE A 142 9.17 -5.14 -4.24
CA ILE A 142 7.86 -5.27 -3.57
C ILE A 142 6.80 -5.74 -4.57
N GLY A 143 6.02 -6.76 -4.21
CA GLY A 143 4.85 -7.18 -5.00
C GLY A 143 4.03 -8.32 -4.39
N GLY A 144 2.80 -8.46 -4.87
CA GLY A 144 1.85 -9.51 -4.49
C GLY A 144 0.81 -9.07 -3.44
N ASP A 145 0.99 -7.88 -2.85
CA ASP A 145 0.00 -7.21 -2.01
C ASP A 145 -1.25 -6.81 -2.81
N ARG A 146 -2.41 -6.70 -2.13
CA ARG A 146 -3.69 -6.28 -2.74
C ARG A 146 -3.59 -4.83 -3.25
N PHE A 147 -3.93 -4.61 -4.52
CA PHE A 147 -4.25 -3.28 -5.04
C PHE A 147 -5.72 -2.94 -4.76
N GLY A 148 -5.98 -1.69 -4.38
CA GLY A 148 -7.29 -1.27 -3.87
C GLY A 148 -8.35 -1.00 -4.94
N ASN A 149 -7.93 -0.48 -6.10
CA ASN A 149 -8.80 0.07 -7.16
C ASN A 149 -9.88 1.05 -6.67
N TYR A 150 -9.59 1.83 -5.61
CA TYR A 150 -10.58 2.72 -4.97
C TYR A 150 -11.10 3.81 -5.91
N GLU A 151 -10.26 4.29 -6.83
CA GLU A 151 -10.60 5.28 -7.87
C GLU A 151 -11.31 4.66 -9.08
N LYS A 152 -11.46 3.32 -9.12
CA LYS A 152 -12.14 2.54 -10.17
C LYS A 152 -11.63 2.75 -11.60
N ILE A 153 -10.36 3.13 -11.75
CA ILE A 153 -9.70 3.32 -13.05
C ILE A 153 -9.53 1.97 -13.78
N LEU A 154 -9.26 0.89 -13.04
CA LEU A 154 -9.22 -0.47 -13.60
C LEU A 154 -10.62 -1.10 -13.62
N PRO A 155 -10.95 -1.93 -14.63
CA PRO A 155 -12.29 -2.48 -14.77
C PRO A 155 -12.64 -3.42 -13.61
N ASP A 156 -13.79 -3.17 -12.97
CA ASP A 156 -14.29 -3.97 -11.85
C ASP A 156 -15.26 -5.08 -12.32
N LYS A 157 -15.43 -6.14 -11.52
CA LYS A 157 -16.33 -7.28 -11.77
C LYS A 157 -16.54 -8.07 -10.47
N PRO A 158 -17.73 -8.60 -10.17
CA PRO A 158 -17.93 -9.52 -9.05
C PRO A 158 -16.92 -10.67 -9.05
N GLY A 159 -16.24 -10.87 -7.92
CA GLY A 159 -15.18 -11.88 -7.75
C GLY A 159 -13.80 -11.48 -8.30
N ARG A 160 -13.66 -10.33 -8.99
CA ARG A 160 -12.34 -9.81 -9.38
C ARG A 160 -11.60 -9.26 -8.17
N THR A 161 -10.32 -9.56 -8.09
CA THR A 161 -9.39 -9.01 -7.10
C THR A 161 -8.11 -8.59 -7.79
N TRP A 162 -7.53 -7.47 -7.35
CA TRP A 162 -6.32 -6.89 -7.94
C TRP A 162 -5.13 -7.01 -6.98
N LYS A 163 -3.94 -7.23 -7.53
CA LYS A 163 -2.64 -7.18 -6.85
C LYS A 163 -1.72 -6.20 -7.56
N GLU A 164 -0.72 -5.69 -6.85
CA GLU A 164 0.32 -4.82 -7.42
C GLU A 164 1.74 -5.39 -7.29
N CYS A 165 2.67 -4.90 -8.11
CA CYS A 165 4.11 -5.07 -7.95
C CYS A 165 4.91 -3.87 -8.50
N ASP A 166 6.11 -3.65 -7.97
CA ASP A 166 7.08 -2.66 -8.45
C ASP A 166 7.70 -3.07 -9.79
N ILE A 167 7.97 -2.09 -10.65
CA ILE A 167 8.70 -2.28 -11.91
C ILE A 167 9.96 -1.39 -11.89
N ASP A 168 11.06 -1.84 -12.49
CA ASP A 168 12.37 -1.18 -12.52
C ASP A 168 12.92 -0.79 -11.13
N TYR A 169 12.62 -1.57 -10.09
CA TYR A 169 13.26 -1.40 -8.78
C TYR A 169 14.65 -2.04 -8.76
N VAL A 170 15.62 -1.33 -8.18
CA VAL A 170 17.03 -1.78 -8.07
C VAL A 170 17.54 -1.64 -6.64
N ARG A 171 17.45 -0.43 -6.06
CA ARG A 171 17.91 -0.09 -4.70
C ARG A 171 17.33 1.24 -4.24
N GLY A 172 17.40 1.54 -2.95
CA GLY A 172 16.96 2.82 -2.40
C GLY A 172 15.43 2.94 -2.38
N ASN A 173 14.92 4.14 -2.64
CA ASN A 173 13.49 4.42 -2.64
C ASN A 173 12.75 3.71 -3.78
N ARG A 174 11.53 3.21 -3.51
CA ARG A 174 10.62 2.70 -4.54
C ARG A 174 10.26 3.84 -5.50
N ASN A 175 10.28 3.57 -6.80
CA ASN A 175 9.93 4.51 -7.86
C ASN A 175 8.40 4.64 -8.04
N ALA A 176 7.94 5.23 -9.15
CA ALA A 176 6.53 5.39 -9.51
C ALA A 176 5.92 4.24 -10.35
N LYS A 177 6.74 3.31 -10.85
CA LYS A 177 6.36 2.32 -11.87
C LYS A 177 5.77 1.05 -11.26
N ARG A 178 4.64 0.57 -11.79
CA ARG A 178 3.85 -0.53 -11.23
C ARG A 178 3.22 -1.39 -12.30
N ILE A 179 3.04 -2.68 -12.02
CA ILE A 179 1.99 -3.48 -12.66
C ILE A 179 0.88 -3.77 -11.63
N CYS A 180 -0.37 -3.60 -12.07
CA CYS A 180 -1.57 -4.08 -11.40
C CYS A 180 -2.16 -5.24 -12.20
N PHE A 181 -2.35 -6.39 -11.57
CA PHE A 181 -2.82 -7.62 -12.23
C PHE A 181 -4.01 -8.24 -11.47
N SER A 182 -4.96 -8.80 -12.21
CA SER A 182 -6.17 -9.41 -11.65
C SER A 182 -6.04 -10.92 -11.46
N ASN A 183 -6.87 -11.48 -10.58
CA ASN A 183 -7.04 -12.93 -10.45
C ASN A 183 -7.65 -13.61 -11.70
N ASP A 184 -8.38 -12.87 -12.53
CA ASP A 184 -8.94 -13.35 -13.81
C ASP A 184 -8.06 -13.01 -15.04
N GLY A 185 -6.83 -12.55 -14.82
CA GLY A 185 -5.76 -12.55 -15.82
C GLY A 185 -5.51 -11.25 -16.60
N LEU A 186 -6.22 -10.16 -16.27
CA LEU A 186 -5.94 -8.82 -16.80
C LEU A 186 -4.64 -8.27 -16.21
N ILE A 187 -3.86 -7.54 -17.00
CA ILE A 187 -2.59 -6.93 -16.58
C ILE A 187 -2.51 -5.51 -17.12
N TYR A 188 -2.34 -4.56 -16.21
CA TYR A 188 -2.18 -3.14 -16.50
C TYR A 188 -0.87 -2.62 -15.92
N TYR A 189 -0.17 -1.77 -16.66
CA TYR A 189 1.01 -1.03 -16.19
C TYR A 189 0.66 0.42 -15.88
N SER A 190 1.31 1.00 -14.87
CA SER A 190 1.31 2.44 -14.61
C SER A 190 2.75 2.92 -14.45
N GLY A 191 3.17 3.89 -15.27
CA GLY A 191 4.47 4.55 -15.11
C GLY A 191 4.47 5.67 -14.06
N SER A 192 3.29 6.01 -13.53
CA SER A 192 2.96 7.35 -13.04
C SER A 192 2.37 7.39 -11.62
N HIS A 193 2.65 6.34 -10.82
CA HIS A 193 2.13 6.15 -9.47
C HIS A 193 0.59 6.03 -9.45
N TYR A 194 0.06 5.10 -10.26
CA TYR A 194 -1.36 4.72 -10.38
C TYR A 194 -2.31 5.78 -10.97
N ARG A 195 -1.82 6.97 -11.36
CA ARG A 195 -2.64 8.04 -11.97
C ARG A 195 -3.27 7.66 -13.32
N ASP A 196 -2.54 6.88 -14.11
CA ASP A 196 -2.92 6.44 -15.45
C ASP A 196 -2.40 5.02 -15.69
N PHE A 197 -3.06 4.28 -16.59
CA PHE A 197 -2.79 2.86 -16.83
C PHE A 197 -2.85 2.47 -18.33
N GLU A 198 -1.88 1.67 -18.74
CA GLU A 198 -1.76 0.99 -20.03
C GLU A 198 -2.20 -0.48 -19.86
N ARG A 199 -3.08 -1.03 -20.71
CA ARG A 199 -3.39 -2.47 -20.67
C ARG A 199 -2.34 -3.25 -21.47
N LEU A 200 -1.73 -4.24 -20.84
CA LEU A 200 -0.76 -5.16 -21.46
C LEU A 200 -1.39 -6.51 -21.83
N TYR A 201 -2.31 -7.01 -21.00
CA TYR A 201 -3.07 -8.25 -21.22
C TYR A 201 -4.51 -8.11 -20.69
#